data_AF-A0A1E7FXM1-F1
#
_entry.id   AF-A0A1E7FXM1-F1
#
_cell.length_a   1.000
_cell.length_b   1.000
_cell.length_c   1.000
_cell.angle_alpha   90.00
_cell.angle_beta   90.00
_cell.angle_gamma   90.00
#
_symmetry.space_group_name_H-M   'P 1'
#
loop_
_entity.id
_entity.type
_entity.pdbx_description
1 polymer ?
#
loop_
_entity_poly.entity_id
_entity_poly.type
_entity_poly.pdbx_seq_one_letter_code
_entity_poly.pdbx_strand_id
1 'polypeptide(L)'
;MNNNNEINEKYLNYDVDRLLRGTGGDSSALFLQRLCRWFPTFMSWVNAPPCKVCGCEDMEMKTVRGPETPEELEGQAKRVEVYYCPECKDNTTTFPRYNLAKKLLETRQGRCGEYSNLFGLFCRSVGFETRLVLDWSDHLWTEVRLGDSWIMADGCEGIIDKPSMYEHGWGKDGLCYMVGIGRDHVVDVTPRY
;
A
#
# COMPACT_ATOMS: atom_id res chain seq x y z
N MET A 1 -2.21 -11.35 30.33
CA MET A 1 -3.20 -10.32 29.98
C MET A 1 -2.42 -9.04 29.68
N ASN A 2 -2.02 -8.84 28.43
CA ASN A 2 -1.50 -7.55 27.95
C ASN A 2 -2.32 -7.18 26.72
N ASN A 3 -3.11 -6.13 26.88
CA ASN A 3 -3.89 -5.46 25.86
C ASN A 3 -2.94 -4.81 24.86
N ASN A 4 -2.78 -5.40 23.66
CA ASN A 4 -2.23 -4.68 22.52
C ASN A 4 -3.39 -4.23 21.61
N ASN A 5 -4.25 -3.37 22.16
CA ASN A 5 -5.27 -2.63 21.44
C ASN A 5 -4.86 -1.14 21.32
N GLU A 6 -3.60 -0.87 21.01
CA GLU A 6 -3.21 0.45 20.54
C GLU A 6 -3.52 0.53 19.04
N ILE A 7 -4.79 0.81 18.74
CA ILE A 7 -5.20 1.30 17.44
C ILE A 7 -4.51 2.65 17.28
N ASN A 8 -3.51 2.70 16.41
CA ASN A 8 -2.74 3.90 16.07
C ASN A 8 -3.69 5.10 15.85
N GLU A 9 -3.57 6.15 16.66
CA GLU A 9 -4.46 7.32 16.67
C GLU A 9 -4.55 8.01 15.30
N LYS A 10 -3.58 7.77 14.40
CA LYS A 10 -3.60 8.21 12.99
C LYS A 10 -4.90 7.81 12.24
N TYR A 11 -5.56 6.72 12.64
CA TYR A 11 -6.79 6.23 11.99
C TYR A 11 -8.09 6.70 12.66
N LEU A 12 -7.97 7.44 13.76
CA LEU A 12 -9.08 7.96 14.57
C LEU A 12 -9.19 9.48 14.34
N ASN A 13 -9.69 9.93 13.18
CA ASN A 13 -10.72 11.01 13.08
C ASN A 13 -10.88 11.73 11.70
N TYR A 14 -12.16 11.97 11.38
CA TYR A 14 -12.79 13.08 10.63
C TYR A 14 -12.51 13.24 9.12
N ASP A 15 -13.37 12.63 8.30
CA ASP A 15 -14.48 13.35 7.62
C ASP A 15 -15.28 12.30 6.84
N VAL A 16 -16.44 11.90 7.38
CA VAL A 16 -17.20 10.71 6.93
C VAL A 16 -18.43 11.12 6.11
N ASP A 17 -18.55 12.40 5.77
CA ASP A 17 -19.88 12.99 5.65
C ASP A 17 -20.41 13.11 4.21
N ARG A 18 -19.59 12.92 3.16
CA ARG A 18 -20.07 13.08 1.78
C ARG A 18 -20.68 11.80 1.18
N LEU A 19 -20.01 10.66 1.33
CA LEU A 19 -20.48 9.36 0.81
C LEU A 19 -21.70 8.80 1.57
N LEU A 20 -22.01 9.34 2.76
CA LEU A 20 -23.11 8.89 3.61
C LEU A 20 -24.34 9.82 3.58
N ARG A 21 -24.25 11.00 2.94
CA ARG A 21 -25.36 11.96 2.88
C ARG A 21 -26.21 11.73 1.63
N GLY A 22 -27.30 10.98 1.83
CA GLY A 22 -28.38 10.81 0.84
C GLY A 22 -28.74 9.35 0.66
N THR A 23 -29.95 8.99 1.11
CA THR A 23 -30.61 7.68 0.92
C THR A 23 -29.79 6.46 1.36
N GLY A 24 -29.73 6.20 2.68
CA GLY A 24 -29.23 4.94 3.24
C GLY A 24 -27.82 4.57 2.75
N GLY A 25 -26.79 5.08 3.45
CA GLY A 25 -25.39 4.99 3.01
C GLY A 25 -25.04 3.69 2.29
N ASP A 26 -24.55 3.81 1.05
CA ASP A 26 -24.22 2.68 0.19
C ASP A 26 -23.32 1.72 0.98
N SER A 27 -23.83 0.49 1.20
CA SER A 27 -23.13 -0.54 1.96
C SER A 27 -21.75 -0.82 1.39
N SER A 28 -21.56 -0.60 0.08
CA SER A 28 -20.29 -0.68 -0.63
C SER A 28 -19.29 0.38 -0.18
N ALA A 29 -19.73 1.64 -0.03
CA ALA A 29 -18.90 2.74 0.45
C ALA A 29 -18.46 2.53 1.90
N LEU A 30 -19.39 2.09 2.76
CA LEU A 30 -19.09 1.73 4.15
C LEU A 30 -18.13 0.55 4.25
N PHE A 31 -18.31 -0.47 3.40
CA PHE A 31 -17.42 -1.62 3.36
C PHE A 31 -16.01 -1.20 2.91
N LEU A 32 -15.90 -0.43 1.81
CA LEU A 32 -14.62 0.08 1.31
C LEU A 32 -13.89 0.89 2.38
N GLN A 33 -14.59 1.76 3.09
CA GLN A 33 -14.01 2.54 4.18
C GLN A 33 -13.46 1.65 5.30
N ARG A 34 -14.23 0.66 5.74
CA ARG A 34 -13.82 -0.27 6.80
C ARG A 34 -12.65 -1.15 6.36
N LEU A 35 -12.68 -1.65 5.13
CA LEU A 35 -11.59 -2.40 4.53
C LEU A 35 -10.31 -1.56 4.49
N CYS A 36 -10.40 -0.32 3.99
CA CYS A 36 -9.26 0.60 3.91
C CYS A 36 -8.66 0.89 5.28
N ARG A 37 -9.48 1.16 6.31
CA ARG A 37 -9.01 1.37 7.69
C ARG A 37 -8.43 0.12 8.34
N TRP A 38 -8.97 -1.05 8.03
CA TRP A 38 -8.48 -2.31 8.59
C TRP A 38 -7.15 -2.74 7.96
N PHE A 39 -6.96 -2.49 6.66
CA PHE A 39 -5.83 -3.03 5.90
C PHE A 39 -4.43 -2.67 6.47
N PRO A 40 -4.17 -1.45 6.97
CA PRO A 40 -2.91 -1.15 7.67
C PRO A 40 -2.67 -1.96 8.95
N THR A 41 -3.70 -2.56 9.55
CA THR A 41 -3.55 -3.47 10.70
C THR A 41 -3.25 -4.91 10.27
N PHE A 42 -3.51 -5.24 9.00
CA PHE A 42 -3.18 -6.52 8.38
C PHE A 42 -1.75 -6.55 7.81
N MET A 43 -1.26 -5.41 7.33
CA MET A 43 0.09 -5.25 6.77
C MET A 43 1.06 -4.59 7.78
N SER A 44 2.35 -4.85 7.62
CA SER A 44 3.43 -4.17 8.36
C SER A 44 4.29 -3.32 7.43
N TRP A 45 4.48 -2.06 7.78
CA TRP A 45 5.35 -1.16 7.03
C TRP A 45 6.82 -1.48 7.30
N VAL A 46 7.64 -1.58 6.25
CA VAL A 46 9.08 -1.90 6.39
C VAL A 46 9.92 -0.86 5.66
N ASN A 47 10.61 -0.01 6.44
CA ASN A 47 11.65 0.88 5.91
C ASN A 47 12.97 0.15 5.73
N ALA A 48 13.42 -0.55 6.76
CA ALA A 48 14.55 -1.47 6.73
C ALA A 48 14.16 -2.69 7.57
N PRO A 49 14.33 -3.92 7.08
CA PRO A 49 14.05 -5.12 7.89
C PRO A 49 15.16 -5.30 8.94
N PRO A 50 14.85 -5.85 10.13
CA PRO A 50 15.87 -6.13 11.13
C PRO A 50 16.85 -7.22 10.67
N CYS A 51 18.00 -7.29 11.35
CA CYS A 51 18.99 -8.34 11.16
C CYS A 51 18.39 -9.72 11.45
N LYS A 52 18.45 -10.65 10.49
CA LYS A 52 17.99 -12.04 10.67
C LYS A 52 18.82 -12.83 11.70
N VAL A 53 20.04 -12.38 12.01
CA VAL A 53 20.97 -13.06 12.91
C VAL A 53 20.87 -12.53 14.34
N CYS A 54 20.95 -11.22 14.54
CA CYS A 54 21.00 -10.62 15.87
C CYS A 54 19.78 -9.76 16.25
N GLY A 55 18.84 -9.51 15.31
CA GLY A 55 17.66 -8.69 15.56
C GLY A 55 17.89 -7.18 15.58
N CYS A 56 19.12 -6.70 15.32
CA CYS A 56 19.42 -5.26 15.20
C CYS A 56 18.50 -4.57 14.18
N GLU A 57 17.92 -3.43 14.54
CA GLU A 57 17.05 -2.63 13.68
C GLU A 57 17.81 -1.56 12.88
N ASP A 58 19.01 -1.19 13.32
CA ASP A 58 19.87 -0.21 12.64
C ASP A 58 20.58 -0.84 11.43
N MET A 59 19.79 -1.11 10.40
CA MET A 59 20.18 -1.84 9.21
C MET A 59 20.38 -0.87 8.05
N GLU A 60 21.53 -0.96 7.38
CA GLU A 60 21.86 -0.10 6.24
C GLU A 60 21.65 -0.85 4.92
N MET A 61 20.82 -0.30 4.02
CA MET A 61 20.70 -0.85 2.67
C MET A 61 21.97 -0.56 1.87
N LYS A 62 22.73 -1.60 1.52
CA LYS A 62 24.01 -1.44 0.82
C LYS A 62 23.90 -1.57 -0.69
N THR A 63 23.09 -2.51 -1.15
CA THR A 63 22.97 -2.81 -2.58
C THR A 63 21.59 -3.37 -2.92
N VAL A 64 21.31 -3.38 -4.21
CA VAL A 64 20.11 -3.98 -4.78
C VAL A 64 20.55 -4.97 -5.85
N ARG A 65 20.03 -6.19 -5.80
CA ARG A 65 20.28 -7.24 -6.79
C ARG A 65 18.98 -7.75 -7.42
N GLY A 66 19.11 -8.56 -8.46
CA GLY A 66 18.00 -9.35 -9.01
C GLY A 66 17.60 -10.50 -8.08
N PRO A 67 16.45 -11.15 -8.33
CA PRO A 67 16.04 -12.36 -7.63
C PRO A 67 16.98 -13.54 -7.98
N GLU A 68 17.38 -14.30 -6.97
CA GLU A 68 18.32 -15.43 -7.09
C GLU A 68 17.73 -16.72 -6.53
N THR A 69 16.88 -16.63 -5.50
CA THR A 69 16.27 -17.82 -4.89
C THR A 69 14.97 -18.22 -5.61
N PRO A 70 14.56 -19.50 -5.56
CA PRO A 70 13.27 -19.93 -6.08
C PRO A 70 12.10 -19.14 -5.49
N GLU A 71 12.13 -18.85 -4.19
CA GLU A 71 11.09 -18.06 -3.51
C GLU A 71 11.02 -16.62 -4.08
N GLU A 72 12.17 -15.98 -4.30
CA GLU A 72 12.26 -14.65 -4.88
C GLU A 72 11.66 -14.61 -6.29
N LEU A 73 11.96 -15.63 -7.11
CA LEU A 73 11.46 -15.76 -8.48
C LEU A 73 9.96 -16.06 -8.52
N GLU A 74 9.50 -17.03 -7.74
CA GLU A 74 8.09 -17.44 -7.66
C GLU A 74 7.20 -16.30 -7.13
N GLY A 75 7.71 -15.52 -6.17
CA GLY A 75 7.05 -14.31 -5.67
C GLY A 75 7.07 -13.12 -6.64
N GLN A 76 7.63 -13.30 -7.84
CA GLN A 76 7.81 -12.26 -8.86
C GLN A 76 8.54 -11.03 -8.31
N ALA A 77 9.54 -11.23 -7.46
CA ALA A 77 10.38 -10.12 -7.03
C ALA A 77 11.16 -9.57 -8.23
N LYS A 78 11.11 -8.25 -8.44
CA LYS A 78 11.90 -7.60 -9.51
C LYS A 78 13.26 -7.15 -9.01
N ARG A 79 13.34 -6.79 -7.73
CA ARG A 79 14.55 -6.37 -7.06
C ARG A 79 14.56 -6.91 -5.64
N VAL A 80 15.76 -7.15 -5.13
CA VAL A 80 16.01 -7.60 -3.76
C VAL A 80 17.00 -6.64 -3.13
N GLU A 81 16.56 -5.96 -2.09
CA GLU A 81 17.40 -5.06 -1.30
C GLU A 81 18.27 -5.90 -0.34
N VAL A 82 19.54 -5.58 -0.22
CA VAL A 82 20.50 -6.26 0.67
C VAL A 82 20.91 -5.32 1.78
N TYR A 83 20.73 -5.75 3.02
CA TYR A 83 20.94 -4.97 4.22
C TYR A 83 22.15 -5.47 5.00
N TYR A 84 23.01 -4.53 5.37
CA TYR A 84 24.18 -4.72 6.20
C TYR A 84 23.83 -4.45 7.66
N CYS A 85 24.27 -5.35 8.54
CA CYS A 85 24.14 -5.20 9.98
C CYS A 85 25.47 -4.71 10.57
N PRO A 86 25.50 -3.54 11.25
CA PRO A 86 26.72 -3.02 11.87
C PRO A 86 27.20 -3.89 13.03
N GLU A 87 26.30 -4.57 13.75
CA GLU A 87 26.63 -5.47 14.85
C GLU A 87 27.26 -6.79 14.37
N CYS A 88 26.67 -7.40 13.33
CA CYS A 88 27.22 -8.62 12.72
C CYS A 88 28.39 -8.36 11.78
N LYS A 89 28.56 -7.12 11.33
CA LYS A 89 29.53 -6.68 10.33
C LYS A 89 29.43 -7.43 9.01
N ASP A 90 28.20 -7.74 8.59
CA ASP A 90 27.92 -8.52 7.39
C ASP A 90 26.54 -8.21 6.78
N ASN A 91 26.34 -8.64 5.54
CA ASN A 91 25.07 -8.59 4.81
C ASN A 91 24.18 -9.74 5.26
N THR A 92 23.45 -9.54 6.35
CA THR A 92 22.69 -10.60 7.03
C THR A 92 21.24 -10.73 6.57
N THR A 93 20.68 -9.70 5.95
CA THR A 93 19.24 -9.64 5.64
C THR A 93 19.01 -9.21 4.20
N THR A 94 18.08 -9.88 3.53
CA THR A 94 17.55 -9.47 2.24
C THR A 94 16.06 -9.13 2.34
N PHE A 95 15.62 -8.18 1.52
CA PHE A 95 14.23 -7.77 1.39
C PHE A 95 13.79 -7.81 -0.07
N PRO A 96 13.23 -8.95 -0.53
CA PRO A 96 12.66 -9.08 -1.86
C PRO A 96 11.41 -8.21 -2.01
N ARG A 97 11.38 -7.38 -3.07
CA ARG A 97 10.22 -6.54 -3.43
C ARG A 97 9.25 -7.34 -4.30
N TYR A 98 8.41 -8.15 -3.64
CA TYR A 98 7.49 -9.09 -4.27
C TYR A 98 6.35 -8.38 -5.02
N ASN A 99 5.99 -8.90 -6.21
CA ASN A 99 4.86 -8.39 -7.01
C ASN A 99 3.72 -9.40 -7.14
N LEU A 100 3.93 -10.66 -6.77
CA LEU A 100 2.85 -11.64 -6.74
C LEU A 100 1.97 -11.39 -5.51
N ALA A 101 0.72 -10.97 -5.71
CA ALA A 101 -0.20 -10.69 -4.62
C ALA A 101 -0.43 -11.90 -3.68
N LYS A 102 -0.37 -13.13 -4.21
CA LYS A 102 -0.40 -14.35 -3.38
C LYS A 102 0.77 -14.38 -2.37
N LYS A 103 1.97 -13.99 -2.78
CA LYS A 103 3.12 -13.93 -1.86
C LYS A 103 2.94 -12.83 -0.82
N LEU A 104 2.35 -11.69 -1.19
CA LEU A 104 2.06 -10.61 -0.27
C LEU A 104 1.03 -10.98 0.81
N LEU A 105 0.10 -11.90 0.53
CA LEU A 105 -0.80 -12.47 1.55
C LEU A 105 -0.05 -13.25 2.64
N GLU A 106 1.09 -13.86 2.29
CA GLU A 106 1.96 -14.59 3.20
C GLU A 106 2.87 -13.63 3.98
N THR A 107 3.56 -12.73 3.28
CA THR A 107 4.57 -11.86 3.89
C THR A 107 3.96 -10.73 4.72
N ARG A 108 2.80 -10.21 4.30
CA ARG A 108 2.05 -9.13 4.97
C ARG A 108 2.90 -7.93 5.35
N GLN A 109 3.89 -7.62 4.53
CA GLN A 109 4.82 -6.53 4.80
C GLN A 109 5.32 -5.89 3.51
N GLY A 110 5.70 -4.63 3.58
CA GLY A 110 6.12 -3.89 2.39
C GLY A 110 6.12 -2.38 2.56
N ARG A 111 6.13 -1.69 1.43
CA ARG A 111 5.92 -0.24 1.32
C ARG A 111 4.71 0.04 0.42
N CYS A 112 4.49 1.28 0.01
CA CYS A 112 3.33 1.71 -0.78
C CYS A 112 3.03 0.78 -1.97
N GLY A 113 4.05 0.33 -2.72
CA GLY A 113 3.87 -0.61 -3.83
C GLY A 113 3.23 -1.94 -3.45
N GLU A 114 3.77 -2.62 -2.42
CA GLU A 114 3.21 -3.88 -1.92
C GLU A 114 1.82 -3.68 -1.30
N TYR A 115 1.65 -2.60 -0.55
CA TYR A 115 0.36 -2.22 0.05
C TYR A 115 -0.71 -2.05 -1.04
N SER A 116 -0.45 -1.25 -2.06
CA SER A 116 -1.42 -0.93 -3.11
C SER A 116 -1.70 -2.12 -4.04
N ASN A 117 -0.69 -2.95 -4.31
CA ASN A 117 -0.89 -4.22 -5.03
C ASN A 117 -1.84 -5.14 -4.27
N LEU A 118 -1.54 -5.42 -3.00
CA LEU A 118 -2.35 -6.34 -2.22
C LEU A 118 -3.73 -5.76 -1.89
N PHE A 119 -3.82 -4.47 -1.55
CA PHE A 119 -5.11 -3.82 -1.31
C PHE A 119 -6.01 -3.87 -2.56
N GLY A 120 -5.44 -3.62 -3.74
CA GLY A 120 -6.13 -3.80 -5.01
C GLY A 120 -6.68 -5.21 -5.22
N LEU A 121 -5.94 -6.26 -4.80
CA LEU A 121 -6.45 -7.64 -4.80
C LEU A 121 -7.68 -7.79 -3.89
N PHE A 122 -7.65 -7.24 -2.67
CA PHE A 122 -8.79 -7.30 -1.75
C PHE A 122 -10.02 -6.62 -2.36
N CYS A 123 -9.88 -5.40 -2.89
CA CYS A 123 -10.95 -4.68 -3.57
C CYS A 123 -11.56 -5.50 -4.72
N ARG A 124 -10.72 -6.07 -5.58
CA ARG A 124 -11.21 -6.91 -6.69
C ARG A 124 -11.90 -8.19 -6.20
N SER A 125 -11.38 -8.81 -5.14
CA SER A 125 -11.89 -10.08 -4.62
C SER A 125 -13.29 -9.94 -4.01
N VAL A 126 -13.62 -8.76 -3.47
CA VAL A 126 -14.98 -8.46 -2.98
C VAL A 126 -15.93 -7.97 -4.07
N GLY A 127 -15.47 -7.88 -5.33
CA GLY A 127 -16.28 -7.54 -6.49
C GLY A 127 -16.20 -6.09 -6.95
N PHE A 128 -15.32 -5.27 -6.37
CA PHE A 128 -15.16 -3.89 -6.83
C PHE A 128 -14.43 -3.79 -8.16
N GLU A 129 -14.95 -2.95 -9.06
CA GLU A 129 -14.17 -2.46 -10.18
C GLU A 129 -13.04 -1.58 -9.64
N THR A 130 -11.81 -1.92 -9.99
CA THR A 130 -10.62 -1.43 -9.29
C THR A 130 -9.54 -1.03 -10.30
N ARG A 131 -8.89 0.11 -10.06
CA ARG A 131 -7.66 0.54 -10.74
C ARG A 131 -6.51 0.58 -9.75
N LEU A 132 -5.32 0.20 -10.21
CA LEU A 132 -4.08 0.62 -9.58
C LEU A 132 -3.72 2.00 -10.13
N VAL A 133 -3.55 3.00 -9.26
CA VAL A 133 -3.07 4.31 -9.67
C VAL A 133 -1.57 4.39 -9.40
N LEU A 134 -0.82 4.70 -10.44
CA LEU A 134 0.62 4.93 -10.38
C LEU A 134 0.89 6.42 -10.54
N ASP A 135 1.48 7.02 -9.51
CA ASP A 135 2.04 8.37 -9.52
C ASP A 135 3.55 8.29 -9.81
N TRP A 136 3.98 8.99 -10.86
CA TRP A 136 5.38 8.98 -11.31
C TRP A 136 6.35 9.59 -10.30
N SER A 137 5.85 10.29 -9.28
CA SER A 137 6.65 10.78 -8.15
C SER A 137 6.82 9.76 -7.02
N ASP A 138 6.81 8.46 -7.34
CA ASP A 138 7.06 7.33 -6.43
C ASP A 138 5.96 7.09 -5.38
N HIS A 139 4.70 7.09 -5.82
CA HIS A 139 3.58 6.61 -4.98
C HIS A 139 2.59 5.75 -5.78
N LEU A 140 1.91 4.85 -5.07
CA LEU A 140 0.88 4.00 -5.66
C LEU A 140 -0.29 3.91 -4.68
N TRP A 141 -1.51 3.91 -5.21
CA TRP A 141 -2.73 3.64 -4.45
C TRP A 141 -3.76 2.97 -5.35
N THR A 142 -4.99 2.81 -4.86
CA THR A 142 -6.08 2.15 -5.57
C THR A 142 -7.23 3.13 -5.81
N GLU A 143 -7.92 3.02 -6.94
CA GLU A 143 -9.27 3.59 -7.11
C GLU A 143 -10.30 2.47 -7.20
N VAL A 144 -11.46 2.70 -6.58
CA VAL A 144 -12.62 1.79 -6.64
C VAL A 144 -13.81 2.52 -7.23
N ARG A 145 -14.51 1.90 -8.18
CA ARG A 145 -15.74 2.47 -8.73
C ARG A 145 -16.93 2.17 -7.81
N LEU A 146 -17.62 3.22 -7.37
CA LEU A 146 -18.91 3.14 -6.67
C LEU A 146 -19.95 3.94 -7.48
N GLY A 147 -20.97 3.24 -8.00
CA GLY A 147 -21.91 3.81 -8.97
C GLY A 147 -21.18 4.33 -10.21
N ASP A 148 -21.30 5.62 -10.48
CA ASP A 148 -20.66 6.30 -11.62
C ASP A 148 -19.38 7.06 -11.25
N SER A 149 -18.95 6.98 -9.99
CA SER A 149 -17.78 7.70 -9.50
C SER A 149 -16.61 6.74 -9.20
N TRP A 150 -15.41 7.16 -9.59
CA TRP A 150 -14.18 6.57 -9.07
C TRP A 150 -13.87 7.19 -7.72
N ILE A 151 -13.57 6.35 -6.73
CA ILE A 151 -13.25 6.75 -5.37
C ILE A 151 -11.81 6.38 -5.11
N MET A 152 -11.01 7.37 -4.73
CA MET A 152 -9.65 7.17 -4.26
C MET A 152 -9.68 6.30 -2.99
N ALA A 153 -8.83 5.29 -2.91
CA ALA A 153 -8.68 4.42 -1.75
C ALA A 153 -7.19 4.05 -1.55
N ASP A 154 -6.57 4.69 -0.56
CA ASP A 154 -5.18 4.41 -0.20
C ASP A 154 -5.14 3.50 1.03
N GLY A 155 -4.95 2.21 0.77
CA GLY A 155 -4.84 1.19 1.81
C GLY A 155 -3.59 1.32 2.68
N CYS A 156 -2.57 2.07 2.26
CA CYS A 156 -1.41 2.38 3.10
C CYS A 156 -1.79 3.41 4.16
N GLU A 157 -2.55 4.43 3.77
CA GLU A 157 -2.95 5.52 4.66
C GLU A 157 -4.27 5.27 5.40
N GLY A 158 -5.04 4.26 4.99
CA GLY A 158 -6.36 3.97 5.55
C GLY A 158 -7.41 5.03 5.21
N ILE A 159 -7.22 5.72 4.08
CA ILE A 159 -8.01 6.88 3.67
C ILE A 159 -8.76 6.57 2.37
N ILE A 160 -9.97 7.11 2.25
CA ILE A 160 -10.75 7.09 1.01
C ILE A 160 -11.26 8.49 0.69
N ASP A 161 -11.50 8.75 -0.59
CA ASP A 161 -12.14 9.97 -1.14
C ASP A 161 -11.48 11.30 -0.69
N LYS A 162 -10.16 11.31 -0.56
CA LYS A 162 -9.37 12.53 -0.28
C LYS A 162 -8.25 12.72 -1.31
N PRO A 163 -8.55 12.88 -2.61
CA PRO A 163 -7.53 12.95 -3.67
C PRO A 163 -6.53 14.10 -3.47
N SER A 164 -6.96 15.24 -2.92
CA SER A 164 -6.11 16.41 -2.66
C SER A 164 -5.06 16.19 -1.55
N MET A 165 -5.04 15.03 -0.88
CA MET A 165 -4.11 14.77 0.22
C MET A 165 -2.65 14.75 -0.25
N TYR A 166 -2.38 14.38 -1.50
CA TYR A 166 -1.02 14.27 -2.02
C TYR A 166 -0.45 15.64 -2.41
N GLU A 167 -1.24 16.45 -3.13
CA GLU A 167 -0.83 17.80 -3.53
C GLU A 167 -0.77 18.76 -2.34
N HIS A 168 -1.89 18.90 -1.63
CA HIS A 168 -2.03 19.93 -0.59
C HIS A 168 -1.58 19.44 0.79
N GLY A 169 -1.70 18.15 1.08
CA GLY A 169 -1.39 17.59 2.39
C GLY A 169 0.10 17.26 2.57
N TRP A 170 0.70 16.60 1.58
CA TRP A 170 2.11 16.19 1.65
C TRP A 170 3.08 17.26 1.11
N GLY A 171 2.56 18.30 0.45
CA GLY A 171 3.39 19.33 -0.18
C GLY A 171 4.37 18.73 -1.17
N LYS A 172 3.94 17.69 -1.90
CA LYS A 172 4.81 16.89 -2.76
C LYS A 172 5.19 17.73 -3.98
N ASP A 173 6.35 18.37 -3.93
CA ASP A 173 6.90 19.12 -5.06
C ASP A 173 7.13 18.17 -6.24
N GLY A 174 6.54 18.48 -7.40
CA GLY A 174 6.75 17.70 -8.62
C GLY A 174 5.79 16.54 -8.83
N LEU A 175 4.56 16.61 -8.30
CA LEU A 175 3.45 15.84 -8.88
C LEU A 175 3.41 16.08 -10.39
N CYS A 176 3.39 15.00 -11.16
CA CYS A 176 3.46 15.07 -12.62
C CYS A 176 2.34 14.27 -13.25
N TYR A 177 2.57 13.01 -13.58
CA TYR A 177 1.61 12.16 -14.27
C TYR A 177 1.14 11.05 -13.36
N MET A 178 -0.18 10.86 -13.33
CA MET A 178 -0.83 9.78 -12.62
C MET A 178 -1.69 8.99 -13.58
N VAL A 179 -1.47 7.68 -13.61
CA VAL A 179 -2.17 6.78 -14.53
C VAL A 179 -2.94 5.73 -13.73
N GLY A 180 -4.25 5.68 -13.96
CA GLY A 180 -5.13 4.63 -13.45
C GLY A 180 -5.16 3.43 -14.41
N ILE A 181 -4.76 2.27 -13.92
CA ILE A 181 -4.68 1.02 -14.68
C ILE A 181 -5.76 0.06 -14.17
N GLY A 182 -6.82 -0.13 -14.95
CA GLY A 182 -7.90 -1.07 -14.69
C GLY A 182 -7.68 -2.42 -15.37
N ARG A 183 -8.71 -3.28 -15.35
CA ARG A 183 -8.68 -4.59 -16.03
C ARG A 183 -8.57 -4.45 -17.55
N ASP A 184 -9.30 -3.50 -18.10
CA ASP A 184 -9.64 -3.36 -19.51
C ASP A 184 -9.44 -1.91 -20.02
N HIS A 185 -8.86 -1.05 -19.19
CA HIS A 185 -8.64 0.35 -19.52
C HIS A 185 -7.42 0.92 -18.80
N VAL A 186 -6.85 1.94 -19.41
CA VAL A 186 -5.80 2.80 -18.86
C VAL A 186 -6.27 4.23 -19.07
N VAL A 187 -6.21 5.05 -18.01
CA VAL A 187 -6.72 6.42 -18.04
C VAL A 187 -5.77 7.35 -17.31
N ASP A 188 -5.55 8.53 -17.89
CA ASP A 188 -4.90 9.63 -17.20
C ASP A 188 -5.83 10.14 -16.10
N VAL A 189 -5.42 9.96 -14.84
CA VAL A 189 -6.16 10.41 -13.66
C VAL A 189 -5.57 11.69 -13.07
N THR A 190 -4.52 12.24 -13.68
CA THR A 190 -3.82 13.44 -13.19
C THR A 190 -4.78 14.57 -12.83
N PRO A 191 -5.80 14.95 -13.65
CA PRO A 191 -6.67 16.08 -13.32
C PRO A 191 -7.54 15.89 -12.06
N ARG A 192 -7.61 14.68 -11.50
CA ARG A 192 -8.37 14.39 -10.29
C ARG A 192 -7.60 14.71 -9.01
N TYR A 193 -6.28 14.65 -9.06
CA TYR A 193 -5.36 14.70 -7.92
C TYR A 193 -4.53 15.97 -7.95
#